data_AF-A0A7W3X863-F1
#
_entry.id   AF-A0A7W3X863-F1
#
_cell.length_a   1.000
_cell.length_b   1.000
_cell.length_c   1.000
_cell.angle_alpha   90.00
_cell.angle_beta   90.00
_cell.angle_gamma   90.00
#
_symmetry.space_group_name_H-M   'P 1'
#
loop_
_entity.id
_entity.type
_entity.pdbx_description
1 polymer ?
#
loop_
_entity_poly.entity_id
_entity_poly.type
_entity_poly.pdbx_seq_one_letter_code
_entity_poly.pdbx_strand_id
1 'polypeptide(L)'
;MFKYNKYFLVILAMSNNAFSNGDIESFSEWIHNGNVGGTAKSYYFEQDFDDSNAENSSIWVNGGNVTFNTSEFNGFKLGGEVQGSYVSNINDNDDRTAGSINAQGIVLSEAFLKYQFGDTVFSGGRQHFSSPLIANSGSRLVKESFEMYQVSSSHFEDTDISIGYVTKYQTRTDKSFYVDNEFVDFDYNGSGSPGDFYKIGNDGVFFAQVNKRIAKKVKINSQYANVVNEVQALYADEEYTFPTNFNSYIAVQYYKTKWDKNELVDNDLLGFKVGFSQGGVDFFAGYTLAGGNEGENRVFRGIGQGAYYQFTATTKTAGVAAFEAGTNSYQLGLGSTISNIKGKLFYTSFDNPIVGKDLNEWTVNLAYQFDGKLANCGISVDFSILDYENNQKDATDLRTKFSYSF
;
A
#
# COMPACT_ATOMS: atom_id res chain seq x y z
N MET A 1 28.18 1.04 -38.67
CA MET A 1 29.18 0.23 -37.94
C MET A 1 28.52 -0.22 -36.64
N PHE A 2 27.78 -1.32 -36.69
CA PHE A 2 26.95 -1.81 -35.59
C PHE A 2 27.83 -2.60 -34.61
N LYS A 3 28.03 -2.06 -33.41
CA LYS A 3 28.65 -2.82 -32.30
C LYS A 3 27.59 -3.70 -31.66
N TYR A 4 27.79 -5.00 -31.77
CA TYR A 4 27.10 -6.04 -31.02
C TYR A 4 27.22 -5.77 -29.51
N ASN A 5 26.10 -5.45 -28.86
CA ASN A 5 25.98 -5.63 -27.41
C ASN A 5 25.46 -7.04 -27.14
N LYS A 6 26.29 -7.84 -26.47
CA LYS A 6 25.98 -9.18 -26.01
C LYS A 6 24.93 -9.06 -24.90
N TYR A 7 23.68 -9.38 -25.21
CA TYR A 7 22.64 -9.59 -24.21
C TYR A 7 22.97 -10.86 -23.43
N PHE A 8 23.31 -10.71 -22.15
CA PHE A 8 23.42 -11.84 -21.23
C PHE A 8 22.02 -12.08 -20.66
N LEU A 9 21.28 -13.01 -21.29
CA LEU A 9 20.04 -13.53 -20.73
C LEU A 9 20.43 -14.53 -19.64
N VAL A 10 20.32 -14.14 -18.37
CA VAL A 10 20.49 -15.08 -17.26
C VAL A 10 19.19 -15.88 -17.16
N ILE A 11 19.18 -17.07 -17.74
CA ILE A 11 18.14 -18.07 -17.53
C ILE A 11 18.50 -18.80 -16.22
N LEU A 12 17.90 -18.37 -15.11
CA LEU A 12 17.88 -19.16 -13.89
C LEU A 12 16.79 -20.22 -14.02
N ALA A 13 17.22 -21.46 -14.27
CA ALA A 13 16.34 -22.62 -14.21
C ALA A 13 15.90 -22.82 -12.75
N MET A 14 14.65 -22.48 -12.43
CA MET A 14 14.05 -22.73 -11.12
C MET A 14 13.41 -24.11 -11.10
N SER A 15 14.08 -25.07 -10.47
CA SER A 15 13.48 -26.36 -10.12
C SER A 15 12.61 -26.20 -8.88
N ASN A 16 11.31 -26.48 -9.01
CA ASN A 16 10.39 -26.67 -7.88
C ASN A 16 10.83 -27.90 -7.08
N ASN A 17 11.76 -27.70 -6.15
CA ASN A 17 12.13 -28.71 -5.18
C ASN A 17 11.26 -28.51 -3.94
N ALA A 18 10.15 -29.24 -3.90
CA ALA A 18 9.45 -29.50 -2.64
C ALA A 18 10.31 -30.50 -1.84
N PHE A 19 11.02 -30.04 -0.81
CA PHE A 19 11.69 -30.95 0.13
C PHE A 19 11.46 -30.57 1.60
N SER A 20 10.95 -31.57 2.31
CA SER A 20 11.28 -31.99 3.68
C SER A 20 11.12 -31.01 4.85
N ASN A 21 10.06 -31.21 5.64
CA ASN A 21 9.90 -30.75 7.03
C ASN A 21 10.79 -31.56 8.00
N GLY A 22 12.09 -31.64 7.74
CA GLY A 22 13.06 -32.11 8.72
C GLY A 22 13.60 -30.91 9.50
N ASP A 23 13.90 -31.08 10.80
CA ASP A 23 14.66 -30.08 11.54
C ASP A 23 15.99 -29.86 10.82
N ILE A 24 16.32 -28.62 10.51
CA ILE A 24 17.55 -28.27 9.81
C ILE A 24 18.70 -28.36 10.82
N GLU A 25 19.68 -29.22 10.54
CA GLU A 25 20.75 -29.52 11.49
C GLU A 25 22.04 -28.74 11.19
N SER A 26 22.10 -28.05 10.05
CA SER A 26 23.30 -27.31 9.63
C SER A 26 23.01 -25.95 8.98
N PHE A 27 24.00 -25.05 9.07
CA PHE A 27 23.97 -23.76 8.37
C PHE A 27 23.87 -23.91 6.84
N SER A 28 24.45 -24.97 6.27
CA SER A 28 24.37 -25.22 4.83
C SER A 28 22.94 -25.56 4.41
N GLU A 29 22.25 -26.41 5.17
CA GLU A 29 20.85 -26.79 4.90
C GLU A 29 19.91 -25.60 5.08
N TRP A 30 20.18 -24.72 6.06
CA TRP A 30 19.39 -23.50 6.28
C TRP A 30 19.27 -22.62 5.03
N ILE A 31 20.37 -22.49 4.28
CA ILE A 31 20.43 -21.73 3.03
C ILE A 31 19.88 -22.54 1.86
N HIS A 32 20.31 -23.81 1.71
CA HIS A 32 19.95 -24.64 0.55
C HIS A 32 18.48 -25.02 0.49
N ASN A 33 17.82 -25.19 1.64
CA ASN A 33 16.40 -25.52 1.71
C ASN A 33 15.49 -24.28 1.67
N GLY A 34 16.10 -23.10 1.49
CA GLY A 34 15.37 -21.85 1.30
C GLY A 34 14.49 -21.84 0.05
N ASN A 35 13.60 -20.86 -0.02
CA ASN A 35 12.74 -20.61 -1.17
C ASN A 35 13.21 -19.36 -1.93
N VAL A 36 13.24 -19.48 -3.25
CA VAL A 36 13.34 -18.35 -4.17
C VAL A 36 12.01 -18.24 -4.89
N GLY A 37 11.50 -17.02 -5.02
CA GLY A 37 10.33 -16.72 -5.83
C GLY A 37 10.43 -15.33 -6.41
N GLY A 38 9.38 -14.89 -7.09
CA GLY A 38 9.36 -13.53 -7.60
C GLY A 38 8.19 -13.23 -8.51
N THR A 39 8.21 -12.03 -9.06
CA THR A 39 7.22 -11.56 -10.01
C THR A 39 7.86 -10.79 -11.14
N ALA A 40 7.37 -10.99 -12.36
CA ALA A 40 7.58 -10.09 -13.49
C ALA A 40 6.29 -9.30 -13.72
N LYS A 41 6.40 -8.01 -14.01
CA LYS A 41 5.28 -7.09 -14.16
C LYS A 41 5.51 -6.13 -15.33
N SER A 42 4.43 -5.74 -15.98
CA SER A 42 4.37 -4.67 -16.97
C SER A 42 3.20 -3.76 -16.60
N TYR A 43 3.47 -2.47 -16.46
CA TYR A 43 2.46 -1.45 -16.16
C TYR A 43 2.39 -0.41 -17.27
N TYR A 44 1.19 -0.10 -17.73
CA TYR A 44 0.94 1.07 -18.58
C TYR A 44 -0.04 1.99 -17.88
N PHE A 45 0.38 3.22 -17.61
CA PHE A 45 -0.43 4.27 -17.01
C PHE A 45 -0.63 5.39 -18.02
N GLU A 46 -1.83 5.93 -18.07
CA GLU A 46 -2.20 7.07 -18.91
C GLU A 46 -3.15 7.97 -18.12
N GLN A 47 -2.95 9.28 -18.25
CA GLN A 47 -3.80 10.28 -17.68
C GLN A 47 -4.10 11.33 -18.74
N ASP A 48 -5.39 11.51 -19.02
CA ASP A 48 -5.91 12.54 -19.92
C ASP A 48 -6.55 13.65 -19.09
N PHE A 49 -6.21 14.90 -19.38
CA PHE A 49 -6.74 16.07 -18.68
C PHE A 49 -7.69 16.85 -19.58
N ASP A 50 -8.76 17.39 -18.99
CA ASP A 50 -9.72 18.22 -19.73
C ASP A 50 -9.26 19.70 -19.79
N ASP A 51 -8.37 20.13 -18.90
CA ASP A 51 -7.77 21.47 -18.94
C ASP A 51 -6.81 21.60 -20.12
N SER A 52 -7.10 22.52 -21.04
CA SER A 52 -6.25 22.87 -22.19
C SER A 52 -4.82 23.30 -21.86
N ASN A 53 -4.52 23.64 -20.59
CA ASN A 53 -3.18 24.01 -20.14
C ASN A 53 -2.43 22.85 -19.47
N ALA A 54 -3.06 21.69 -19.30
CA ALA A 54 -2.44 20.49 -18.77
C ALA A 54 -2.12 19.52 -19.91
N GLU A 55 -0.91 18.98 -19.93
CA GLU A 55 -0.51 17.99 -20.94
C GLU A 55 -0.88 16.58 -20.48
N ASN A 56 -1.48 15.80 -21.38
CA ASN A 56 -1.72 14.38 -21.14
C ASN A 56 -0.40 13.65 -20.92
N SER A 57 -0.44 12.61 -20.09
CA SER A 57 0.76 11.85 -19.74
C SER A 57 0.54 10.36 -19.90
N SER A 58 1.54 9.64 -20.37
CA SER A 58 1.53 8.19 -20.42
C SER A 58 2.91 7.60 -20.21
N ILE A 59 2.96 6.40 -19.64
CA ILE A 59 4.21 5.72 -19.33
C ILE A 59 4.02 4.20 -19.32
N TRP A 60 4.97 3.50 -19.90
CA TRP A 60 5.05 2.05 -19.90
C TRP A 60 6.31 1.60 -19.17
N VAL A 61 6.14 0.91 -18.04
CA VAL A 61 7.23 0.47 -17.17
C VAL A 61 7.21 -1.05 -17.01
N ASN A 62 8.37 -1.67 -17.10
CA ASN A 62 8.55 -3.12 -17.00
C ASN A 62 9.58 -3.47 -15.93
N GLY A 63 9.38 -4.59 -15.26
CA GLY A 63 10.33 -5.05 -14.25
C GLY A 63 9.73 -6.09 -13.33
N GLY A 64 10.14 -6.12 -12.08
CA GLY A 64 9.77 -7.20 -11.19
C GLY A 64 10.59 -7.27 -9.93
N ASN A 65 10.49 -8.40 -9.24
CA ASN A 65 11.26 -8.70 -8.04
C ASN A 65 11.71 -10.15 -8.01
N VAL A 66 12.79 -10.39 -7.28
CA VAL A 66 13.24 -11.72 -6.85
C VAL A 66 13.35 -11.70 -5.34
N THR A 67 12.70 -12.66 -4.69
CA THR A 67 12.77 -12.86 -3.25
C THR A 67 13.61 -14.10 -2.94
N PHE A 68 14.32 -14.05 -1.82
CA PHE A 68 14.99 -15.20 -1.24
C PHE A 68 14.64 -15.26 0.25
N ASN A 69 14.27 -16.44 0.72
CA ASN A 69 14.05 -16.72 2.12
C ASN A 69 14.78 -18.00 2.48
N THR A 70 15.58 -17.99 3.54
CA THR A 70 16.06 -19.25 4.11
C THR A 70 14.89 -20.04 4.68
N SER A 71 15.12 -21.32 4.95
CA SER A 71 14.26 -22.07 5.86
C SER A 71 14.39 -21.52 7.29
N GLU A 72 13.74 -22.17 8.26
CA GLU A 72 13.94 -21.89 9.68
C GLU A 72 15.06 -22.76 10.25
N PHE A 73 15.99 -22.16 11.00
CA PHE A 73 17.06 -22.86 11.71
C PHE A 73 17.11 -22.37 13.16
N ASN A 74 16.73 -23.22 14.11
CA ASN A 74 16.62 -22.86 15.53
C ASN A 74 15.79 -21.58 15.76
N GLY A 75 14.67 -21.44 15.05
CA GLY A 75 13.82 -20.24 15.07
C GLY A 75 14.31 -19.08 14.20
N PHE A 76 15.54 -19.12 13.65
CA PHE A 76 16.06 -18.04 12.81
C PHE A 76 15.67 -18.20 11.34
N LYS A 77 15.35 -17.07 10.70
CA LYS A 77 15.09 -16.97 9.27
C LYS A 77 15.67 -15.68 8.70
N LEU A 78 16.41 -15.78 7.60
CA LEU A 78 16.85 -14.65 6.80
C LEU A 78 15.95 -14.51 5.58
N GLY A 79 15.73 -13.27 5.14
CA GLY A 79 15.06 -13.01 3.89
C GLY A 79 15.53 -11.74 3.23
N GLY A 80 15.31 -11.65 1.91
CA GLY A 80 15.61 -10.46 1.14
C GLY A 80 14.85 -10.41 -0.19
N GLU A 81 14.77 -9.22 -0.74
CA GLU A 81 14.08 -8.91 -1.99
C GLU A 81 14.87 -7.88 -2.77
N VAL A 82 15.16 -8.20 -4.02
CA VAL A 82 15.68 -7.25 -5.00
C VAL A 82 14.58 -6.94 -6.01
N GLN A 83 14.29 -5.66 -6.20
CA GLN A 83 13.33 -5.16 -7.18
C GLN A 83 14.07 -4.47 -8.33
N GLY A 84 13.55 -4.59 -9.54
CA GLY A 84 14.09 -3.96 -10.74
C GLY A 84 13.00 -3.26 -11.53
N SER A 85 13.30 -2.08 -12.07
CA SER A 85 12.40 -1.27 -12.87
C SER A 85 13.08 -0.65 -14.08
N TYR A 86 12.39 -0.63 -15.21
CA TYR A 86 12.83 -0.05 -16.47
C TYR A 86 11.66 0.64 -17.18
N VAL A 87 11.85 1.93 -17.52
CA VAL A 87 10.89 2.71 -18.31
C VAL A 87 11.10 2.39 -19.78
N SER A 88 10.12 1.72 -20.40
CA SER A 88 10.16 1.35 -21.82
C SER A 88 9.74 2.51 -22.72
N ASN A 89 8.77 3.31 -22.29
CA ASN A 89 8.30 4.50 -22.99
C ASN A 89 7.70 5.48 -21.97
N ILE A 90 7.85 6.78 -22.24
CA ILE A 90 7.27 7.87 -21.44
C ILE A 90 6.92 9.04 -22.37
N ASN A 91 5.72 9.57 -22.21
CA ASN A 91 5.28 10.87 -22.70
C ASN A 91 4.78 11.67 -21.50
N ASP A 92 5.55 12.65 -21.02
CA ASP A 92 5.27 13.32 -19.75
C ASP A 92 5.94 14.70 -19.68
N ASN A 93 5.43 15.66 -20.47
CA ASN A 93 6.02 17.01 -20.55
C ASN A 93 5.90 17.78 -19.21
N ASP A 94 4.86 17.47 -18.43
CA ASP A 94 4.54 18.11 -17.15
C ASP A 94 5.05 17.32 -15.93
N ASP A 95 5.83 16.25 -16.12
CA ASP A 95 6.43 15.42 -15.06
C ASP A 95 5.40 14.79 -14.09
N ARG A 96 4.18 14.51 -14.58
CA ARG A 96 3.05 13.95 -13.83
C ARG A 96 3.28 12.49 -13.43
N THR A 97 4.06 11.76 -14.22
CA THR A 97 4.35 10.34 -13.99
C THR A 97 5.44 10.10 -12.97
N ALA A 98 6.25 11.13 -12.66
CA ALA A 98 7.38 11.05 -11.75
C ALA A 98 7.00 10.62 -10.32
N GLY A 99 5.90 11.18 -9.79
CA GLY A 99 5.33 10.74 -8.50
C GLY A 99 4.36 9.58 -8.64
N SER A 100 3.87 9.30 -9.84
CA SER A 100 2.82 8.32 -10.06
C SER A 100 3.37 6.92 -10.27
N ILE A 101 4.31 6.65 -11.20
CA ILE A 101 4.80 5.28 -11.49
C ILE A 101 6.25 5.24 -12.00
N ASN A 102 6.81 6.37 -12.43
CA ASN A 102 8.17 6.43 -12.92
C ASN A 102 9.16 6.05 -11.80
N ALA A 103 9.99 5.07 -12.11
CA ALA A 103 11.06 4.58 -11.27
C ALA A 103 12.00 3.80 -12.19
N GLN A 104 13.30 4.01 -12.08
CA GLN A 104 14.27 3.22 -12.83
C GLN A 104 15.43 2.74 -11.95
N GLY A 105 15.84 1.50 -12.16
CA GLY A 105 17.02 0.93 -11.49
C GLY A 105 16.72 -0.35 -10.72
N ILE A 106 17.64 -0.70 -9.83
CA ILE A 106 17.60 -1.91 -9.00
C ILE A 106 17.67 -1.49 -7.54
N VAL A 107 16.82 -2.07 -6.70
CA VAL A 107 16.68 -1.72 -5.28
C VAL A 107 16.70 -2.99 -4.43
N LEU A 108 17.50 -3.00 -3.36
CA LEU A 108 17.43 -4.02 -2.31
C LEU A 108 16.41 -3.58 -1.25
N SER A 109 15.17 -4.01 -1.44
CA SER A 109 14.03 -3.55 -0.64
C SER A 109 13.79 -4.34 0.62
N GLU A 110 14.15 -5.63 0.63
CA GLU A 110 14.15 -6.42 1.84
C GLU A 110 15.53 -6.99 2.11
N ALA A 111 15.90 -7.00 3.39
CA ALA A 111 17.09 -7.61 3.97
C ALA A 111 16.84 -7.68 5.47
N PHE A 112 16.30 -8.80 5.94
CA PHE A 112 15.85 -8.94 7.32
C PHE A 112 16.31 -10.25 7.96
N LEU A 113 16.34 -10.21 9.30
CA LEU A 113 16.44 -11.37 10.17
C LEU A 113 15.14 -11.47 10.98
N LYS A 114 14.62 -12.69 11.08
CA LYS A 114 13.53 -13.06 11.98
C LYS A 114 13.99 -14.12 12.96
N TYR A 115 13.43 -14.06 14.18
CA TYR A 115 13.59 -15.09 15.20
C TYR A 115 12.23 -15.44 15.80
N GLN A 116 11.81 -16.69 15.67
CA GLN A 116 10.59 -17.26 16.24
C GLN A 116 10.91 -17.92 17.59
N PHE A 117 10.17 -17.53 18.62
CA PHE A 117 10.19 -18.14 19.95
C PHE A 117 8.77 -18.38 20.44
N GLY A 118 8.31 -19.65 20.42
CA GLY A 118 6.91 -19.98 20.71
C GLY A 118 5.98 -19.24 19.75
N ASP A 119 5.00 -18.52 20.28
CA ASP A 119 4.06 -17.68 19.50
C ASP A 119 4.57 -16.26 19.24
N THR A 120 5.84 -15.97 19.55
CA THR A 120 6.43 -14.63 19.44
C THR A 120 7.48 -14.57 18.36
N VAL A 121 7.43 -13.52 17.53
CA VAL A 121 8.36 -13.25 16.44
C VAL A 121 9.07 -11.95 16.69
N PHE A 122 10.40 -11.98 16.62
CA PHE A 122 11.24 -10.79 16.52
C PHE A 122 11.64 -10.63 15.05
N SER A 123 11.54 -9.41 14.50
CA SER A 123 12.04 -9.09 13.17
C SER A 123 12.87 -7.82 13.20
N GLY A 124 13.91 -7.78 12.36
CA GLY A 124 14.78 -6.62 12.24
C GLY A 124 15.37 -6.50 10.85
N GLY A 125 15.47 -5.27 10.35
CA GLY A 125 16.06 -4.95 9.05
C GLY A 125 15.05 -4.35 8.08
N ARG A 126 15.37 -4.42 6.79
CA ARG A 126 14.51 -3.92 5.72
C ARG A 126 13.44 -4.95 5.41
N GLN A 127 12.18 -4.56 5.48
CA GLN A 127 11.04 -5.46 5.27
C GLN A 127 9.81 -4.69 4.78
N HIS A 128 8.92 -5.39 4.07
CA HIS A 128 7.58 -4.87 3.84
C HIS A 128 6.75 -4.98 5.12
N PHE A 129 6.01 -3.91 5.43
CA PHE A 129 5.12 -3.87 6.58
C PHE A 129 3.87 -3.05 6.22
N SER A 130 2.71 -3.57 6.62
CA SER A 130 1.43 -2.93 6.38
C SER A 130 0.54 -3.00 7.61
N SER A 131 0.19 -1.82 8.12
CA SER A 131 -0.69 -1.57 9.23
C SER A 131 -1.39 -0.21 9.01
N PRO A 132 -2.50 0.08 9.70
CA PRO A 132 -3.29 1.28 9.45
C PRO A 132 -2.53 2.61 9.35
N LEU A 133 -1.56 2.84 10.22
CA LEU A 133 -0.75 4.07 10.33
C LEU A 133 0.68 3.92 9.79
N ILE A 134 1.12 2.70 9.45
CA ILE A 134 2.44 2.45 8.84
C ILE A 134 2.24 1.38 7.78
N ALA A 135 2.14 1.78 6.53
CA ALA A 135 1.87 0.84 5.45
C ALA A 135 2.63 1.14 4.18
N ASN A 136 3.29 0.10 3.71
CA ASN A 136 3.96 0.09 2.43
C ASN A 136 2.93 -0.04 1.31
N SER A 137 3.24 0.52 0.15
CA SER A 137 2.42 0.35 -1.03
C SER A 137 3.08 -0.53 -2.08
N GLY A 138 2.30 -1.50 -2.58
CA GLY A 138 2.65 -2.35 -3.72
C GLY A 138 1.89 -2.01 -5.01
N SER A 139 1.23 -0.85 -5.08
CA SER A 139 0.41 -0.46 -6.23
C SER A 139 1.21 0.04 -7.44
N ARG A 140 2.55 -0.01 -7.36
CA ARG A 140 3.52 0.38 -8.40
C ARG A 140 4.46 -0.78 -8.72
N LEU A 141 5.44 -0.53 -9.59
CA LEU A 141 6.40 -1.56 -9.99
C LEU A 141 7.38 -1.89 -8.85
N VAL A 142 8.07 -0.87 -8.33
CA VAL A 142 8.81 -0.95 -7.07
C VAL A 142 7.83 -0.82 -5.92
N LYS A 143 7.89 -1.75 -4.97
CA LYS A 143 7.14 -1.71 -3.73
C LYS A 143 7.90 -0.91 -2.68
N GLU A 144 7.18 -0.16 -1.85
CA GLU A 144 7.77 0.49 -0.69
C GLU A 144 8.20 -0.53 0.36
N SER A 145 9.16 -0.16 1.19
CA SER A 145 9.59 -0.95 2.35
C SER A 145 10.06 -0.05 3.48
N PHE A 146 10.27 -0.67 4.65
CA PHE A 146 10.70 0.01 5.86
C PHE A 146 11.94 -0.66 6.43
N GLU A 147 12.86 0.13 6.97
CA GLU A 147 13.87 -0.37 7.92
C GLU A 147 13.27 -0.26 9.31
N MET A 148 13.08 -1.41 9.99
CA MET A 148 12.38 -1.45 11.27
C MET A 148 12.78 -2.64 12.13
N TYR A 149 12.46 -2.53 13.42
CA TYR A 149 12.56 -3.58 14.41
C TYR A 149 11.17 -3.81 15.03
N GLN A 150 10.73 -5.06 15.13
CA GLN A 150 9.39 -5.38 15.61
C GLN A 150 9.41 -6.65 16.46
N VAL A 151 8.51 -6.66 17.44
CA VAL A 151 8.10 -7.86 18.16
C VAL A 151 6.61 -8.04 17.94
N SER A 152 6.18 -9.22 17.54
CA SER A 152 4.77 -9.59 17.39
C SER A 152 4.48 -10.90 18.10
N SER A 153 3.28 -11.03 18.66
CA SER A 153 2.87 -12.25 19.36
C SER A 153 1.41 -12.58 19.07
N SER A 154 1.15 -13.85 18.79
CA SER A 154 -0.19 -14.44 18.63
C SER A 154 -0.52 -15.40 19.79
N HIS A 155 0.10 -15.20 20.96
CA HIS A 155 -0.03 -16.09 22.11
C HIS A 155 -1.46 -16.13 22.67
N PHE A 156 -2.20 -15.05 22.53
CA PHE A 156 -3.58 -14.96 23.00
C PHE A 156 -4.53 -15.37 21.89
N GLU A 157 -5.52 -16.21 22.24
CA GLU A 157 -6.52 -16.68 21.29
C GLU A 157 -7.21 -15.51 20.56
N ASP A 158 -7.28 -15.64 19.23
CA ASP A 158 -7.88 -14.66 18.32
C ASP A 158 -7.34 -13.22 18.51
N THR A 159 -6.13 -13.03 19.05
CA THR A 159 -5.54 -11.72 19.33
C THR A 159 -4.07 -11.66 18.92
N ASP A 160 -3.76 -10.81 17.96
CA ASP A 160 -2.40 -10.49 17.54
C ASP A 160 -1.98 -9.14 18.12
N ILE A 161 -0.81 -9.10 18.75
CA ILE A 161 -0.23 -7.87 19.30
C ILE A 161 1.12 -7.65 18.63
N SER A 162 1.42 -6.41 18.24
CA SER A 162 2.78 -6.07 17.82
C SER A 162 3.21 -4.71 18.33
N ILE A 163 4.51 -4.57 18.56
CA ILE A 163 5.17 -3.30 18.87
C ILE A 163 6.41 -3.19 17.99
N GLY A 164 6.77 -1.98 17.61
CA GLY A 164 7.96 -1.80 16.79
C GLY A 164 8.44 -0.37 16.71
N TYR A 165 9.60 -0.24 16.08
CA TYR A 165 10.29 1.00 15.84
C TYR A 165 10.79 1.04 14.39
N VAL A 166 10.37 2.07 13.65
CA VAL A 166 10.66 2.27 12.23
C VAL A 166 11.63 3.42 12.10
N THR A 167 12.78 3.18 11.44
CA THR A 167 13.85 4.18 11.31
C THR A 167 13.86 4.83 9.94
N LYS A 168 13.59 4.04 8.88
CA LYS A 168 13.68 4.51 7.51
C LYS A 168 12.56 3.98 6.63
N TYR A 169 12.28 4.74 5.59
CA TYR A 169 11.29 4.46 4.57
C TYR A 169 11.95 4.46 3.19
N GLN A 170 11.63 3.45 2.38
CA GLN A 170 12.00 3.38 0.98
C GLN A 170 10.77 3.71 0.14
N THR A 171 10.92 4.69 -0.74
CA THR A 171 9.84 5.09 -1.65
C THR A 171 9.71 4.14 -2.86
N ARG A 172 8.69 4.39 -3.70
CA ARG A 172 8.30 3.57 -4.87
C ARG A 172 8.41 4.26 -6.23
N THR A 173 8.61 5.57 -6.25
CA THR A 173 8.75 6.38 -7.49
C THR A 173 9.86 7.42 -7.37
N ASP A 174 10.31 8.00 -8.49
CA ASP A 174 11.43 8.95 -8.57
C ASP A 174 11.15 10.31 -7.93
N LYS A 175 9.87 10.63 -7.71
CA LYS A 175 9.43 11.89 -7.11
C LYS A 175 8.22 11.71 -6.21
N SER A 176 8.40 11.02 -5.09
CA SER A 176 7.36 10.94 -4.06
C SER A 176 7.24 12.24 -3.25
N PHE A 177 6.94 13.36 -3.91
CA PHE A 177 6.75 14.70 -3.31
C PHE A 177 5.33 14.95 -2.78
N TYR A 178 4.52 13.91 -2.59
CA TYR A 178 3.23 14.13 -1.99
C TYR A 178 3.38 14.61 -0.55
N VAL A 179 2.47 15.50 -0.12
CA VAL A 179 2.20 15.98 1.26
C VAL A 179 1.94 14.85 2.28
N ASP A 180 2.25 13.62 1.89
CA ASP A 180 1.79 12.34 2.36
C ASP A 180 2.90 11.58 3.11
N ASN A 181 4.15 12.04 2.99
CA ASN A 181 5.29 11.57 3.77
C ASN A 181 6.00 12.79 4.38
N GLU A 182 5.21 13.66 5.05
CA GLU A 182 5.65 14.97 5.56
C GLU A 182 6.90 14.93 6.45
N PHE A 183 7.16 13.78 7.08
CA PHE A 183 8.32 13.56 7.95
C PHE A 183 9.48 12.82 7.26
N VAL A 184 9.42 12.63 5.95
CA VAL A 184 10.50 11.98 5.19
C VAL A 184 11.22 13.06 4.38
N ASP A 185 12.44 13.38 4.80
CA ASP A 185 13.27 14.34 4.09
C ASP A 185 14.03 13.64 2.94
N PHE A 186 13.54 13.86 1.73
CA PHE A 186 14.09 13.31 0.50
C PHE A 186 15.38 14.00 0.05
N ASP A 187 15.51 15.32 0.26
CA ASP A 187 16.64 16.11 -0.24
C ASP A 187 17.86 16.03 0.69
N TYR A 188 17.66 15.88 2.01
CA TYR A 188 18.76 15.72 2.96
C TYR A 188 19.39 14.31 2.93
N ASN A 189 18.62 13.28 2.54
CA ASN A 189 19.03 11.88 2.65
C ASN A 189 19.13 11.11 1.31
N GLY A 190 18.85 11.72 0.14
CA GLY A 190 18.89 11.02 -1.15
C GLY A 190 18.46 11.88 -2.36
N SER A 191 18.09 11.22 -3.46
CA SER A 191 17.64 11.89 -4.70
C SER A 191 16.12 11.94 -4.90
N GLY A 192 15.34 11.47 -3.93
CA GLY A 192 13.90 11.21 -4.09
C GLY A 192 13.59 9.88 -4.78
N SER A 193 14.61 9.12 -5.18
CA SER A 193 14.49 7.85 -5.90
C SER A 193 14.20 6.64 -4.99
N PRO A 194 13.59 5.56 -5.51
CA PRO A 194 13.28 4.34 -4.75
C PRO A 194 14.50 3.58 -4.21
N GLY A 195 15.70 3.85 -4.73
CA GLY A 195 16.94 3.20 -4.30
C GLY A 195 17.40 3.60 -2.89
N ASP A 196 16.94 4.75 -2.41
CA ASP A 196 17.37 5.33 -1.15
C ASP A 196 16.42 4.95 0.00
N PHE A 197 16.98 4.81 1.20
CA PHE A 197 16.24 4.63 2.44
C PHE A 197 16.34 5.90 3.27
N TYR A 198 15.25 6.63 3.32
CA TYR A 198 15.14 7.94 3.93
C TYR A 198 14.80 7.82 5.40
N LYS A 199 15.42 8.64 6.25
CA LYS A 199 15.05 8.71 7.67
C LYS A 199 13.63 9.25 7.81
N ILE A 200 12.90 8.73 8.80
CA ILE A 200 11.60 9.28 9.19
C ILE A 200 11.81 10.17 10.42
N GLY A 201 11.53 11.46 10.28
CA GLY A 201 11.89 12.48 11.25
C GLY A 201 13.37 12.44 11.62
N ASN A 202 13.70 13.01 12.77
CA ASN A 202 15.04 12.89 13.35
C ASN A 202 15.23 11.58 14.10
N ASP A 203 14.15 11.05 14.68
CA ASP A 203 14.18 10.01 15.71
C ASP A 203 13.22 8.83 15.43
N GLY A 204 12.74 8.66 14.18
CA GLY A 204 11.94 7.52 13.78
C GLY A 204 10.49 7.51 14.29
N VAL A 205 9.86 6.34 14.21
CA VAL A 205 8.46 6.13 14.58
C VAL A 205 8.32 4.91 15.50
N PHE A 206 7.72 5.10 16.67
CA PHE A 206 7.27 3.97 17.50
C PHE A 206 5.84 3.60 17.17
N PHE A 207 5.51 2.32 17.20
CA PHE A 207 4.12 1.88 17.08
C PHE A 207 3.79 0.72 18.01
N ALA A 208 2.50 0.62 18.32
CA ALA A 208 1.88 -0.54 18.95
C ALA A 208 0.57 -0.85 18.23
N GLN A 209 0.29 -2.12 17.97
CA GLN A 209 -0.89 -2.58 17.25
C GLN A 209 -1.54 -3.75 17.99
N VAL A 210 -2.86 -3.77 17.99
CA VAL A 210 -3.67 -4.92 18.44
C VAL A 210 -4.73 -5.22 17.39
N ASN A 211 -4.75 -6.46 16.91
CA ASN A 211 -5.81 -6.98 16.07
C ASN A 211 -6.51 -8.10 16.83
N LYS A 212 -7.85 -8.08 16.85
CA LYS A 212 -8.64 -9.05 17.60
C LYS A 212 -9.84 -9.52 16.82
N ARG A 213 -10.18 -10.80 16.98
CA ARG A 213 -11.43 -11.38 16.51
C ARG A 213 -12.24 -11.91 17.69
N ILE A 214 -13.54 -11.64 17.70
CA ILE A 214 -14.44 -12.15 18.75
C ILE A 214 -15.52 -12.99 18.09
N ALA A 215 -15.56 -14.27 18.44
CA ALA A 215 -16.55 -15.24 17.96
C ALA A 215 -16.72 -15.26 16.42
N LYS A 216 -15.65 -14.93 15.68
CA LYS A 216 -15.62 -14.74 14.22
C LYS A 216 -16.56 -13.66 13.66
N LYS A 217 -17.27 -12.91 14.51
CA LYS A 217 -18.27 -11.90 14.13
C LYS A 217 -17.78 -10.48 14.29
N VAL A 218 -16.99 -10.21 15.32
CA VAL A 218 -16.40 -8.89 15.54
C VAL A 218 -14.93 -8.94 15.14
N LYS A 219 -14.50 -8.00 14.31
CA LYS A 219 -13.08 -7.74 14.04
C LYS A 219 -12.76 -6.37 14.63
N ILE A 220 -11.65 -6.28 15.36
CA ILE A 220 -11.15 -5.02 15.91
C ILE A 220 -9.71 -4.89 15.42
N ASN A 221 -9.38 -3.74 14.83
CA ASN A 221 -8.00 -3.38 14.54
C ASN A 221 -7.70 -2.06 15.21
N SER A 222 -6.57 -1.95 15.88
CA SER A 222 -6.16 -0.70 16.51
C SER A 222 -4.65 -0.52 16.43
N GLN A 223 -4.22 0.71 16.24
CA GLN A 223 -2.80 1.05 16.17
C GLN A 223 -2.55 2.43 16.77
N TYR A 224 -1.55 2.51 17.63
CA TYR A 224 -0.94 3.76 18.03
C TYR A 224 0.39 3.92 17.27
N ALA A 225 0.67 5.12 16.76
CA ALA A 225 1.96 5.48 16.18
C ALA A 225 2.41 6.85 16.72
N ASN A 226 3.71 6.99 16.97
CA ASN A 226 4.34 8.24 17.39
C ASN A 226 5.56 8.51 16.50
N VAL A 227 5.43 9.46 15.57
CA VAL A 227 6.55 10.04 14.87
C VAL A 227 7.18 11.04 15.83
N VAL A 228 8.35 10.66 16.36
CA VAL A 228 8.94 11.31 17.53
C VAL A 228 9.19 12.80 17.25
N ASN A 229 8.68 13.65 18.15
CA ASN A 229 8.75 15.12 18.09
C ASN A 229 7.95 15.78 16.95
N GLU A 230 7.06 15.04 16.28
CA GLU A 230 6.27 15.55 15.17
C GLU A 230 4.76 15.31 15.37
N VAL A 231 4.33 14.04 15.45
CA VAL A 231 2.91 13.69 15.53
C VAL A 231 2.66 12.34 16.20
N GLN A 232 1.62 12.29 17.02
CA GLN A 232 1.08 11.07 17.61
C GLN A 232 -0.29 10.80 16.99
N ALA A 233 -0.56 9.53 16.68
CA ALA A 233 -1.86 9.12 16.18
C ALA A 233 -2.35 7.82 16.78
N LEU A 234 -3.66 7.73 16.90
CA LEU A 234 -4.39 6.52 17.22
C LEU A 234 -5.36 6.23 16.08
N TYR A 235 -5.34 4.99 15.62
CA TYR A 235 -6.31 4.42 14.71
C TYR A 235 -7.06 3.30 15.42
N ALA A 236 -8.37 3.20 15.21
CA ALA A 236 -9.14 2.02 15.54
C ALA A 236 -10.29 1.80 14.54
N ASP A 237 -10.56 0.56 14.18
CA ASP A 237 -11.81 0.16 13.53
C ASP A 237 -12.41 -1.07 14.20
N GLU A 238 -13.74 -1.16 14.12
CA GLU A 238 -14.51 -2.32 14.54
C GLU A 238 -15.52 -2.67 13.45
N GLU A 239 -15.54 -3.93 13.02
CA GLU A 239 -16.52 -4.49 12.08
C GLU A 239 -17.32 -5.59 12.76
N TYR A 240 -18.65 -5.51 12.70
CA TYR A 240 -19.56 -6.56 13.12
C TYR A 240 -20.26 -7.19 11.92
N THR A 241 -20.05 -8.49 11.71
CA THR A 241 -20.76 -9.30 10.72
C THR A 241 -22.03 -9.90 11.33
N PHE A 242 -23.17 -9.57 10.74
CA PHE A 242 -24.47 -10.11 11.15
C PHE A 242 -24.60 -11.58 10.72
N PRO A 243 -25.23 -12.44 11.55
CA PRO A 243 -25.53 -13.82 11.21
C PRO A 243 -26.76 -13.89 10.26
N THR A 244 -26.66 -13.29 9.08
CA THR A 244 -27.70 -13.31 8.03
C THR A 244 -27.22 -14.13 6.83
N ASN A 245 -28.15 -14.50 5.95
CA ASN A 245 -27.84 -15.17 4.68
C ASN A 245 -27.14 -14.25 3.66
N PHE A 246 -26.97 -12.97 3.99
CA PHE A 246 -26.42 -11.96 3.09
C PHE A 246 -25.02 -11.49 3.51
N ASN A 247 -24.35 -12.16 4.45
CA ASN A 247 -23.03 -11.74 4.97
C ASN A 247 -22.97 -10.23 5.31
N SER A 248 -24.07 -9.69 5.84
CA SER A 248 -24.18 -8.25 6.09
C SER A 248 -23.21 -7.83 7.18
N TYR A 249 -22.72 -6.60 7.12
CA TYR A 249 -21.87 -6.03 8.17
C TYR A 249 -22.11 -4.54 8.37
N ILE A 250 -21.75 -4.07 9.56
CA ILE A 250 -21.50 -2.66 9.85
C ILE A 250 -20.08 -2.52 10.38
N ALA A 251 -19.45 -1.38 10.13
CA ALA A 251 -18.16 -1.02 10.68
C ALA A 251 -18.09 0.45 11.06
N VAL A 252 -17.29 0.73 12.08
CA VAL A 252 -16.94 2.08 12.53
C VAL A 252 -15.43 2.22 12.57
N GLN A 253 -14.94 3.43 12.35
CA GLN A 253 -13.51 3.74 12.33
C GLN A 253 -13.24 5.09 12.96
N TYR A 254 -12.12 5.22 13.64
CA TYR A 254 -11.70 6.47 14.27
C TYR A 254 -10.19 6.67 14.09
N TYR A 255 -9.82 7.86 13.65
CA TYR A 255 -8.46 8.39 13.71
C TYR A 255 -8.44 9.53 14.71
N LYS A 256 -7.39 9.56 15.53
CA LYS A 256 -7.03 10.68 16.37
C LYS A 256 -5.65 11.18 16.00
N THR A 257 -5.51 12.48 15.83
CA THR A 257 -4.21 13.12 15.59
C THR A 257 -3.85 14.03 16.74
N LYS A 258 -2.58 14.03 17.13
CA LYS A 258 -2.03 15.00 18.06
C LYS A 258 -0.67 15.47 17.55
N TRP A 259 -0.57 16.73 17.17
CA TRP A 259 0.68 17.34 16.74
C TRP A 259 1.51 17.75 17.96
N ASP A 260 2.84 17.58 17.86
CA ASP A 260 3.74 18.03 18.94
C ASP A 260 4.00 19.55 18.87
N LYS A 261 3.77 20.15 17.70
CA LYS A 261 3.85 21.60 17.45
C LYS A 261 2.52 22.27 17.80
N ASN A 262 2.54 23.21 18.75
CA ASN A 262 1.33 23.86 19.29
C ASN A 262 0.59 24.75 18.27
N GLU A 263 1.26 25.17 17.20
CA GLU A 263 0.68 25.94 16.11
C GLU A 263 -0.20 25.11 15.17
N LEU A 264 -0.07 23.78 15.22
CA LEU A 264 -0.86 22.87 14.39
C LEU A 264 -2.13 22.45 15.15
N VAL A 265 -3.24 22.36 14.43
CA VAL A 265 -4.53 21.97 15.02
C VAL A 265 -4.70 20.45 14.98
N ASP A 266 -5.03 19.88 16.14
CA ASP A 266 -5.37 18.46 16.28
C ASP A 266 -6.74 18.18 15.66
N ASN A 267 -6.75 17.37 14.60
CA ASN A 267 -7.97 16.94 13.93
C ASN A 267 -8.12 15.42 13.92
N ASP A 268 -9.37 14.98 14.03
CA ASP A 268 -9.78 13.59 14.12
C ASP A 268 -10.65 13.20 12.92
N LEU A 269 -10.70 11.90 12.59
CA LEU A 269 -11.61 11.38 11.56
C LEU A 269 -12.51 10.30 12.14
N LEU A 270 -13.81 10.37 11.84
CA LEU A 270 -14.78 9.31 12.14
C LEU A 270 -15.29 8.69 10.84
N GLY A 271 -15.36 7.37 10.78
CA GLY A 271 -15.81 6.62 9.61
C GLY A 271 -16.91 5.62 9.94
N PHE A 272 -17.84 5.43 9.00
CA PHE A 272 -18.89 4.43 9.03
C PHE A 272 -18.91 3.65 7.72
N LYS A 273 -19.11 2.35 7.79
CA LYS A 273 -19.25 1.51 6.60
C LYS A 273 -20.31 0.44 6.82
N VAL A 274 -21.07 0.17 5.78
CA VAL A 274 -22.04 -0.93 5.76
C VAL A 274 -21.88 -1.70 4.47
N GLY A 275 -22.21 -2.99 4.50
CA GLY A 275 -22.25 -3.78 3.29
C GLY A 275 -23.00 -5.10 3.46
N PHE A 276 -23.29 -5.73 2.33
CA PHE A 276 -23.90 -7.05 2.27
C PHE A 276 -23.60 -7.70 0.92
N SER A 277 -23.72 -9.02 0.87
CA SER A 277 -23.52 -9.83 -0.32
C SER A 277 -24.83 -10.53 -0.71
N GLN A 278 -25.22 -10.43 -1.98
CA GLN A 278 -26.36 -11.15 -2.53
C GLN A 278 -26.09 -11.58 -3.96
N GLY A 279 -26.31 -12.87 -4.26
CA GLY A 279 -26.19 -13.39 -5.63
C GLY A 279 -24.77 -13.30 -6.21
N GLY A 280 -23.72 -13.36 -5.37
CA GLY A 280 -22.33 -13.21 -5.81
C GLY A 280 -21.92 -11.76 -6.07
N VAL A 281 -22.75 -10.79 -5.71
CA VAL A 281 -22.46 -9.35 -5.75
C VAL A 281 -22.36 -8.82 -4.32
N ASP A 282 -21.28 -8.11 -4.03
CA ASP A 282 -21.05 -7.40 -2.79
C ASP A 282 -21.45 -5.94 -2.98
N PHE A 283 -22.33 -5.42 -2.13
CA PHE A 283 -22.72 -4.01 -2.09
C PHE A 283 -22.13 -3.38 -0.84
N PHE A 284 -21.67 -2.13 -0.95
CA PHE A 284 -21.17 -1.40 0.20
C PHE A 284 -21.43 0.10 0.08
N ALA A 285 -21.50 0.75 1.25
CA ALA A 285 -21.54 2.18 1.41
C ALA A 285 -20.58 2.59 2.53
N GLY A 286 -19.81 3.65 2.33
CA GLY A 286 -18.89 4.23 3.30
C GLY A 286 -19.15 5.71 3.47
N TYR A 287 -18.86 6.23 4.65
CA TYR A 287 -18.92 7.65 4.99
C TYR A 287 -17.79 8.01 5.94
N THR A 288 -17.13 9.14 5.76
CA THR A 288 -16.15 9.68 6.70
C THR A 288 -16.36 11.18 6.94
N LEU A 289 -15.97 11.59 8.14
CA LEU A 289 -16.05 12.95 8.68
C LEU A 289 -14.68 13.33 9.22
N ALA A 290 -13.97 14.23 8.56
CA ALA A 290 -12.78 14.86 9.13
C ALA A 290 -13.20 16.09 9.96
N GLY A 291 -12.74 16.15 11.20
CA GLY A 291 -12.89 17.33 12.05
C GLY A 291 -12.08 18.52 11.54
N GLY A 292 -12.28 19.66 12.19
CA GLY A 292 -11.58 20.90 11.89
C GLY A 292 -12.28 21.78 10.87
N ASN A 293 -11.62 22.88 10.51
CA ASN A 293 -12.10 23.91 9.61
C ASN A 293 -11.17 24.10 8.41
N GLU A 294 -11.65 24.83 7.40
CA GLU A 294 -10.81 25.29 6.28
C GLU A 294 -9.49 25.92 6.78
N GLY A 295 -8.39 25.47 6.18
CA GLY A 295 -7.03 25.98 6.46
C GLY A 295 -6.32 25.33 7.65
N GLU A 296 -7.01 24.51 8.44
CA GLU A 296 -6.40 23.73 9.51
C GLU A 296 -5.67 22.48 8.98
N ASN A 297 -4.84 21.88 9.84
CA ASN A 297 -4.08 20.68 9.50
C ASN A 297 -5.00 19.49 9.22
N ARG A 298 -4.64 18.69 8.22
CA ARG A 298 -5.29 17.40 7.95
C ARG A 298 -5.14 16.44 9.12
N VAL A 299 -6.06 15.48 9.19
CA VAL A 299 -5.91 14.29 10.04
C VAL A 299 -4.69 13.49 9.56
N PHE A 300 -3.80 13.11 10.48
CA PHE A 300 -2.62 12.34 10.12
C PHE A 300 -3.02 10.92 9.69
N ARG A 301 -2.81 10.61 8.40
CA ARG A 301 -3.19 9.32 7.81
C ARG A 301 -2.24 8.17 8.14
N GLY A 302 -0.99 8.47 8.51
CA GLY A 302 0.08 7.49 8.68
C GLY A 302 1.25 7.67 7.70
N ILE A 303 2.27 6.83 7.84
CA ILE A 303 3.49 6.81 7.03
C ILE A 303 3.39 5.77 5.91
N GLY A 304 3.88 6.14 4.72
CA GLY A 304 3.91 5.28 3.55
C GLY A 304 2.59 5.33 2.77
N GLN A 305 2.67 5.05 1.47
CA GLN A 305 1.54 5.28 0.57
C GLN A 305 0.50 4.16 0.60
N GLY A 306 0.66 3.18 1.50
CA GLY A 306 -0.37 2.20 1.85
C GLY A 306 -1.27 2.66 3.00
N ALA A 307 -0.88 3.68 3.77
CA ALA A 307 -1.59 4.13 4.96
C ALA A 307 -2.78 5.06 4.61
N TYR A 308 -3.72 4.53 3.82
CA TYR A 308 -5.01 5.15 3.49
C TYR A 308 -6.14 4.20 3.88
N TYR A 309 -6.26 3.92 5.18
CA TYR A 309 -7.20 2.93 5.70
C TYR A 309 -8.63 3.47 5.86
N GLN A 310 -8.86 4.75 5.54
CA GLN A 310 -10.16 5.38 5.68
C GLN A 310 -11.24 4.75 4.76
N PHE A 311 -12.50 4.72 5.20
CA PHE A 311 -13.55 3.93 4.57
C PHE A 311 -14.05 4.35 3.17
N THR A 312 -13.64 5.52 2.67
CA THR A 312 -13.91 6.06 1.33
C THR A 312 -12.64 6.12 0.45
N ALA A 313 -11.62 5.31 0.75
CA ALA A 313 -10.39 5.27 -0.07
C ALA A 313 -10.69 4.89 -1.53
N THR A 314 -9.95 5.49 -2.47
CA THR A 314 -10.14 5.31 -3.92
C THR A 314 -8.87 4.79 -4.61
N THR A 315 -8.95 4.45 -5.89
CA THR A 315 -7.80 3.86 -6.60
C THR A 315 -6.83 4.90 -7.13
N LYS A 316 -7.32 6.04 -7.66
CA LYS A 316 -6.43 7.07 -8.23
C LYS A 316 -5.84 7.95 -7.14
N THR A 317 -6.68 8.54 -6.30
CA THR A 317 -6.28 9.54 -5.30
C THR A 317 -6.00 8.96 -3.92
N ALA A 318 -6.18 7.63 -3.74
CA ALA A 318 -6.12 6.95 -2.45
C ALA A 318 -7.15 7.48 -1.42
N GLY A 319 -8.07 8.35 -1.85
CA GLY A 319 -8.99 9.06 -0.96
C GLY A 319 -8.29 10.00 0.02
N VAL A 320 -7.16 10.61 -0.36
CA VAL A 320 -6.40 11.56 0.49
C VAL A 320 -7.25 12.74 0.97
N ALA A 321 -8.19 13.20 0.13
CA ALA A 321 -9.07 14.32 0.45
C ALA A 321 -9.93 14.07 1.70
N ALA A 322 -10.29 12.81 2.00
CA ALA A 322 -11.05 12.50 3.21
C ALA A 322 -10.32 12.84 4.52
N PHE A 323 -9.01 13.05 4.49
CA PHE A 323 -8.23 13.46 5.66
C PHE A 323 -8.13 14.99 5.80
N GLU A 324 -8.47 15.77 4.76
CA GLU A 324 -8.41 17.23 4.82
C GLU A 324 -9.42 17.76 5.85
N ALA A 325 -9.01 18.78 6.62
CA ALA A 325 -9.81 19.31 7.71
C ALA A 325 -11.20 19.75 7.24
N GLY A 326 -12.24 19.38 8.01
CA GLY A 326 -13.64 19.67 7.72
C GLY A 326 -14.23 18.92 6.52
N THR A 327 -13.50 18.01 5.88
CA THR A 327 -13.99 17.27 4.70
C THR A 327 -14.95 16.16 5.11
N ASN A 328 -16.11 16.12 4.45
CA ASN A 328 -17.01 14.98 4.48
C ASN A 328 -16.83 14.16 3.22
N SER A 329 -16.90 12.83 3.32
CA SER A 329 -16.88 12.01 2.10
C SER A 329 -17.81 10.82 2.19
N TYR A 330 -18.41 10.45 1.05
CA TYR A 330 -19.22 9.25 0.95
C TYR A 330 -18.79 8.41 -0.25
N GLN A 331 -18.92 7.10 -0.12
CA GLN A 331 -18.61 6.14 -1.18
C GLN A 331 -19.74 5.13 -1.31
N LEU A 332 -20.16 4.83 -2.53
CA LEU A 332 -21.12 3.79 -2.84
C LEU A 332 -20.53 2.89 -3.90
N GLY A 333 -20.67 1.58 -3.75
CA GLY A 333 -20.14 0.67 -4.74
C GLY A 333 -20.62 -0.75 -4.66
N LEU A 334 -20.20 -1.49 -5.66
CA LEU A 334 -20.43 -2.92 -5.79
C LEU A 334 -19.19 -3.64 -6.30
N GLY A 335 -19.07 -4.91 -5.97
CA GLY A 335 -18.04 -5.80 -6.47
C GLY A 335 -18.59 -7.19 -6.75
N SER A 336 -17.93 -7.94 -7.63
CA SER A 336 -18.28 -9.33 -7.89
C SER A 336 -17.06 -10.10 -8.38
N THR A 337 -17.07 -11.41 -8.15
CA THR A 337 -16.13 -12.34 -8.77
C THR A 337 -16.95 -13.35 -9.56
N ILE A 338 -16.78 -13.36 -10.89
CA ILE A 338 -17.47 -14.28 -11.81
C ILE A 338 -16.37 -15.08 -12.52
N SER A 339 -16.30 -16.37 -12.19
CA SER A 339 -15.19 -17.24 -12.60
C SER A 339 -13.85 -16.59 -12.20
N ASN A 340 -12.95 -16.33 -13.14
CA ASN A 340 -11.66 -15.72 -12.84
C ASN A 340 -11.62 -14.20 -13.05
N ILE A 341 -12.78 -13.58 -13.27
CA ILE A 341 -12.90 -12.12 -13.40
C ILE A 341 -13.38 -11.57 -12.07
N LYS A 342 -12.57 -10.69 -11.49
CA LYS A 342 -12.94 -9.86 -10.33
C LYS A 342 -13.21 -8.44 -10.80
N GLY A 343 -14.36 -7.89 -10.45
CA GLY A 343 -14.75 -6.53 -10.81
C GLY A 343 -15.18 -5.73 -9.59
N LYS A 344 -14.92 -4.42 -9.59
CA LYS A 344 -15.43 -3.46 -8.62
C LYS A 344 -15.78 -2.16 -9.35
N LEU A 345 -16.96 -1.60 -9.08
CA LEU A 345 -17.38 -0.28 -9.52
C LEU A 345 -17.79 0.52 -8.28
N PHE A 346 -17.30 1.73 -8.17
CA PHE A 346 -17.71 2.62 -7.08
C PHE A 346 -17.60 4.08 -7.46
N TYR A 347 -18.39 4.88 -6.76
CA TYR A 347 -18.38 6.33 -6.81
C TYR A 347 -18.04 6.86 -5.42
N THR A 348 -17.21 7.90 -5.38
CA THR A 348 -16.84 8.61 -4.15
C THR A 348 -17.01 10.11 -4.36
N SER A 349 -17.52 10.80 -3.35
CA SER A 349 -17.55 12.27 -3.32
C SER A 349 -16.82 12.75 -2.08
N PHE A 350 -16.00 13.79 -2.23
CA PHE A 350 -15.31 14.50 -1.18
C PHE A 350 -15.81 15.95 -1.20
N ASP A 351 -16.53 16.35 -0.16
CA ASP A 351 -17.06 17.69 0.08
C ASP A 351 -16.08 18.42 1.00
N ASN A 352 -15.26 19.28 0.40
CA ASN A 352 -14.16 19.97 1.03
C ASN A 352 -14.59 21.40 1.39
N PRO A 353 -14.30 21.89 2.61
CA PRO A 353 -14.73 23.23 2.99
C PRO A 353 -14.01 24.35 2.21
N ILE A 354 -12.86 24.06 1.58
CA ILE A 354 -12.17 25.02 0.72
C ILE A 354 -12.89 25.10 -0.62
N VAL A 355 -13.33 26.30 -1.00
CA VAL A 355 -14.04 26.58 -2.26
C VAL A 355 -13.27 26.02 -3.47
N GLY A 356 -13.98 25.29 -4.33
CA GLY A 356 -13.42 24.76 -5.58
C GLY A 356 -12.57 23.51 -5.42
N LYS A 357 -12.59 22.84 -4.25
CA LYS A 357 -11.79 21.64 -3.97
C LYS A 357 -12.59 20.34 -3.90
N ASP A 358 -13.91 20.39 -4.03
CA ASP A 358 -14.69 19.15 -4.06
C ASP A 358 -14.20 18.24 -5.18
N LEU A 359 -14.25 16.93 -4.92
CA LEU A 359 -13.84 15.91 -5.86
C LEU A 359 -14.89 14.80 -5.90
N ASN A 360 -15.33 14.49 -7.11
CA ASN A 360 -16.08 13.29 -7.44
C ASN A 360 -15.18 12.32 -8.18
N GLU A 361 -15.11 11.07 -7.72
CA GLU A 361 -14.32 10.00 -8.35
C GLU A 361 -15.20 8.80 -8.69
N TRP A 362 -15.31 8.48 -9.97
CA TRP A 362 -15.83 7.19 -10.43
C TRP A 362 -14.67 6.25 -10.69
N THR A 363 -14.74 5.01 -10.21
CA THR A 363 -13.68 4.02 -10.40
C THR A 363 -14.25 2.67 -10.83
N VAL A 364 -13.62 2.08 -11.84
CA VAL A 364 -13.80 0.68 -12.24
C VAL A 364 -12.48 -0.05 -12.06
N ASN A 365 -12.48 -1.16 -11.33
CA ASN A 365 -11.36 -2.10 -11.26
C ASN A 365 -11.79 -3.43 -11.86
N LEU A 366 -10.99 -3.96 -12.78
CA LEU A 366 -11.18 -5.28 -13.38
C LEU A 366 -9.87 -6.06 -13.26
N ALA A 367 -9.94 -7.31 -12.84
CA ALA A 367 -8.81 -8.22 -12.81
C ALA A 367 -9.21 -9.58 -13.35
N TYR A 368 -8.33 -10.20 -14.12
CA TYR A 368 -8.47 -11.54 -14.64
C TYR A 368 -7.28 -12.40 -14.25
N GLN A 369 -7.54 -13.53 -13.59
CA GLN A 369 -6.56 -14.56 -13.33
C GLN A 369 -6.68 -15.67 -14.39
N PHE A 370 -5.56 -16.02 -15.02
CA PHE A 370 -5.57 -17.12 -15.98
C PHE A 370 -5.59 -18.47 -15.25
N ASP A 371 -6.01 -19.53 -15.93
CA ASP A 371 -6.02 -20.90 -15.41
C ASP A 371 -5.04 -21.81 -16.16
N GLY A 372 -4.89 -23.04 -15.65
CA GLY A 372 -4.14 -24.11 -16.31
C GLY A 372 -2.66 -23.76 -16.44
N LYS A 373 -2.13 -23.83 -17.67
CA LYS A 373 -0.70 -23.55 -17.93
C LYS A 373 -0.29 -22.09 -17.68
N LEU A 374 -1.26 -21.19 -17.55
CA LEU A 374 -1.05 -19.78 -17.28
C LEU A 374 -1.54 -19.38 -15.88
N ALA A 375 -1.76 -20.34 -14.97
CA ALA A 375 -2.27 -20.08 -13.62
C ALA A 375 -1.49 -19.04 -12.81
N ASN A 376 -0.24 -18.76 -13.21
CA ASN A 376 0.63 -17.78 -12.59
C ASN A 376 0.57 -16.38 -13.23
N CYS A 377 -0.20 -16.22 -14.30
CA CYS A 377 -0.38 -14.96 -15.02
C CYS A 377 -1.68 -14.27 -14.60
N GLY A 378 -1.65 -12.93 -14.54
CA GLY A 378 -2.83 -12.11 -14.29
C GLY A 378 -2.77 -10.79 -15.05
N ILE A 379 -3.94 -10.24 -15.38
CA ILE A 379 -4.10 -8.92 -15.96
C ILE A 379 -5.06 -8.11 -15.09
N SER A 380 -4.80 -6.82 -14.89
CA SER A 380 -5.76 -5.89 -14.32
C SER A 380 -5.84 -4.58 -15.07
N VAL A 381 -7.01 -3.95 -15.01
CA VAL A 381 -7.31 -2.63 -15.53
C VAL A 381 -8.03 -1.85 -14.43
N ASP A 382 -7.48 -0.69 -14.08
CA ASP A 382 -8.15 0.30 -13.25
C ASP A 382 -8.41 1.52 -14.12
N PHE A 383 -9.65 2.02 -14.08
CA PHE A 383 -10.05 3.24 -14.77
C PHE A 383 -10.74 4.16 -13.77
N SER A 384 -10.33 5.41 -13.71
CA SER A 384 -10.95 6.42 -12.85
C SER A 384 -11.29 7.68 -13.64
N ILE A 385 -12.41 8.32 -13.29
CA ILE A 385 -12.79 9.65 -13.74
C ILE A 385 -12.75 10.55 -12.51
N LEU A 386 -11.99 11.63 -12.60
CA LEU A 386 -11.86 12.67 -11.58
C LEU A 386 -12.58 13.91 -12.08
N ASP A 387 -13.52 14.41 -11.29
CA ASP A 387 -14.34 15.58 -11.56
C ASP A 387 -14.22 16.52 -10.36
N TYR A 388 -13.47 17.60 -10.53
CA TYR A 388 -13.20 18.62 -9.52
C TYR A 388 -14.14 19.81 -9.74
N GLU A 389 -14.66 20.39 -8.67
CA GLU A 389 -15.62 21.52 -8.74
C GLU A 389 -15.13 22.69 -9.62
N ASN A 390 -13.82 22.96 -9.60
CA ASN A 390 -13.22 24.05 -10.38
C ASN A 390 -12.96 23.73 -11.86
N ASN A 391 -13.17 22.48 -12.30
CA ASN A 391 -12.92 21.95 -13.65
C ASN A 391 -11.47 22.14 -14.18
N GLN A 392 -10.51 22.45 -13.31
CA GLN A 392 -9.10 22.66 -13.71
C GLN A 392 -8.23 21.43 -13.53
N LYS A 393 -8.76 20.40 -12.84
CA LYS A 393 -8.02 19.16 -12.52
C LYS A 393 -8.76 17.91 -12.99
N ASP A 394 -9.82 18.11 -13.77
CA ASP A 394 -10.62 17.04 -14.32
C ASP A 394 -9.74 16.17 -15.20
N ALA A 395 -9.85 14.88 -14.99
CA ALA A 395 -9.00 13.93 -15.65
C ALA A 395 -9.60 12.54 -15.68
N THR A 396 -9.18 11.75 -16.66
CA THR A 396 -9.32 10.30 -16.61
C THR A 396 -7.96 9.65 -16.34
N ASP A 397 -7.94 8.54 -15.61
CA ASP A 397 -6.73 7.76 -15.30
C ASP A 397 -6.97 6.30 -15.68
N LEU A 398 -6.15 5.80 -16.61
CA LEU A 398 -6.12 4.41 -17.01
C LEU A 398 -4.83 3.77 -16.48
N ARG A 399 -4.97 2.63 -15.80
CA ARG A 399 -3.86 1.81 -15.35
C ARG A 399 -4.08 0.39 -15.79
N THR A 400 -3.13 -0.16 -16.53
CA THR A 400 -3.14 -1.58 -16.88
C THR A 400 -1.92 -2.25 -16.30
N LYS A 401 -2.08 -3.51 -15.93
CA LYS A 401 -1.03 -4.34 -15.36
C LYS A 401 -1.10 -5.74 -15.95
N PHE A 402 0.03 -6.24 -16.38
CA PHE A 402 0.26 -7.67 -16.51
C PHE A 402 1.21 -8.12 -15.40
N SER A 403 0.99 -9.31 -14.84
CA SER A 403 1.91 -9.92 -13.89
C SER A 403 2.06 -11.42 -14.10
N TYR A 404 3.26 -11.93 -13.89
CA TYR A 404 3.60 -13.34 -13.80
C TYR A 404 4.34 -13.61 -12.49
N SER A 405 3.92 -14.63 -11.74
CA SER A 405 4.60 -15.05 -10.50
C SER A 405 5.31 -16.39 -10.69
N PHE A 406 6.49 -16.57 -10.10
CA PHE A 406 7.26 -17.81 -10.18
C PHE A 406 7.80 -18.25 -8.83
#